data_AF-A0A378QXH2-F1
#
_entry.id   AF-A0A378QXH2-F1
#
_cell.length_a   1.000
_cell.length_b   1.000
_cell.length_c   1.000
_cell.angle_alpha   90.00
_cell.angle_beta   90.00
_cell.angle_gamma   90.00
#
_symmetry.space_group_name_H-M   'P 1'
#
loop_
_entity.id
_entity.type
_entity.pdbx_description
1 polymer ?
#
loop_
_entity_poly.entity_id
_entity_poly.type
_entity_poly.pdbx_seq_one_letter_code
_entity_poly.pdbx_strand_id
1 'polypeptide(L)'
;MKTKTLLLATSFALLLPSIANAQTEDSQYRPNTKVVFIYNQELDEPYSTRWFAKLEKRQGKKRTVYIETWEKYVNKGFITFDCGNPKASVQLDLYGWGKFGDDSQLEKTTVHSKDFKAWQMGDFEPLAGESPPYELYQKLRTKYCKS
;
A
#
# COMPACT_ATOMS: atom_id res chain seq x y z
N MET A 1 -12.16 67.17 -4.15
CA MET A 1 -12.14 65.82 -4.75
C MET A 1 -12.18 64.79 -3.63
N LYS A 2 -13.20 63.93 -3.60
CA LYS A 2 -13.40 62.88 -2.58
C LYS A 2 -12.92 61.54 -3.16
N THR A 3 -11.87 60.97 -2.60
CA THR A 3 -11.38 59.61 -2.92
C THR A 3 -12.18 58.60 -2.09
N LYS A 4 -12.93 57.72 -2.77
CA LYS A 4 -13.64 56.60 -2.16
C LYS A 4 -12.73 55.36 -2.21
N THR A 5 -12.39 54.83 -1.05
CA THR A 5 -11.70 53.55 -0.88
C THR A 5 -12.71 52.42 -0.98
N LEU A 6 -12.48 51.46 -1.88
CA LEU A 6 -13.30 50.25 -2.05
C LEU A 6 -12.63 49.11 -1.25
N LEU A 7 -13.33 48.56 -0.26
CA LEU A 7 -12.91 47.36 0.47
C LEU A 7 -13.43 46.12 -0.27
N LEU A 8 -12.51 45.29 -0.76
CA LEU A 8 -12.81 43.99 -1.34
C LEU A 8 -12.94 42.97 -0.21
N ALA A 9 -14.16 42.49 0.04
CA ALA A 9 -14.39 41.36 0.94
C ALA A 9 -14.05 40.05 0.20
N THR A 10 -13.00 39.36 0.63
CA THR A 10 -12.63 38.03 0.14
C THR A 10 -13.38 36.97 0.95
N SER A 11 -14.40 36.38 0.36
CA SER A 11 -15.07 35.21 0.92
C SER A 11 -14.15 33.98 0.85
N PHE A 12 -13.68 33.53 2.01
CA PHE A 12 -13.02 32.22 2.15
C PHE A 12 -14.08 31.12 2.04
N ALA A 13 -14.12 30.43 0.90
CA ALA A 13 -14.88 29.20 0.77
C ALA A 13 -14.15 28.07 1.51
N LEU A 14 -14.73 27.59 2.61
CA LEU A 14 -14.27 26.40 3.33
C LEU A 14 -14.55 25.16 2.47
N LEU A 15 -13.54 24.70 1.73
CA LEU A 15 -13.53 23.37 1.12
C LEU A 15 -13.44 22.32 2.23
N LEU A 16 -14.56 21.69 2.58
CA LEU A 16 -14.55 20.47 3.37
C LEU A 16 -13.88 19.36 2.55
N PRO A 17 -12.86 18.65 3.07
CA PRO A 17 -12.28 17.53 2.36
C PRO A 17 -13.35 16.44 2.24
N SER A 18 -13.68 16.08 1.00
CA SER A 18 -14.46 14.89 0.69
C SER A 18 -13.76 13.68 1.31
N ILE A 19 -14.45 13.00 2.24
CA ILE A 19 -13.98 11.71 2.77
C ILE A 19 -14.07 10.73 1.60
N ALA A 20 -12.96 10.54 0.89
CA ALA A 20 -12.87 9.52 -0.15
C ALA A 20 -13.24 8.17 0.49
N ASN A 21 -14.44 7.68 0.18
CA ASN A 21 -14.86 6.33 0.55
C ASN A 21 -13.85 5.36 -0.06
N ALA A 22 -13.09 4.66 0.79
CA ALA A 22 -12.11 3.71 0.32
C ALA A 22 -12.84 2.58 -0.41
N GLN A 23 -12.71 2.53 -1.74
CA GLN A 23 -13.35 1.55 -2.59
C GLN A 23 -13.01 0.13 -2.10
N THR A 24 -14.04 -0.64 -1.76
CA THR A 24 -13.91 -1.99 -1.20
C THR A 24 -14.48 -2.99 -2.20
N GLU A 25 -13.79 -4.10 -2.41
CA GLU A 25 -14.09 -5.10 -3.44
C GLU A 25 -13.92 -6.52 -2.88
N ASP A 26 -14.45 -7.54 -3.57
CA ASP A 26 -14.18 -8.94 -3.24
C ASP A 26 -12.76 -9.33 -3.67
N SER A 27 -12.08 -10.10 -2.82
CA SER A 27 -10.75 -10.62 -3.12
C SER A 27 -10.80 -11.60 -4.28
N GLN A 28 -9.87 -11.45 -5.22
CA GLN A 28 -9.72 -12.38 -6.35
C GLN A 28 -9.21 -13.76 -5.93
N TYR A 29 -8.56 -13.85 -4.76
CA TYR A 29 -7.84 -15.06 -4.34
C TYR A 29 -8.35 -15.69 -3.04
N ARG A 30 -9.07 -14.93 -2.20
CA ARG A 30 -9.60 -15.39 -0.92
C ARG A 30 -11.13 -15.34 -0.91
N PRO A 31 -11.83 -16.49 -0.93
CA PRO A 31 -13.29 -16.53 -0.82
C PRO A 31 -13.79 -15.77 0.42
N ASN A 32 -14.92 -15.07 0.27
CA ASN A 32 -15.59 -14.33 1.34
C ASN A 32 -14.71 -13.26 2.02
N THR A 33 -13.67 -12.78 1.33
CA THR A 33 -12.77 -11.75 1.85
C THR A 33 -12.97 -10.45 1.07
N LYS A 34 -13.22 -9.36 1.79
CA LYS A 34 -13.22 -8.00 1.21
C LYS A 34 -11.83 -7.37 1.32
N VAL A 35 -11.38 -6.71 0.27
CA VAL A 35 -10.14 -5.94 0.21
C VAL A 35 -10.44 -4.49 -0.13
N VAL A 36 -9.58 -3.58 0.33
CA VAL A 36 -9.73 -2.14 0.15
C VAL A 36 -8.69 -1.64 -0.83
N PHE A 37 -9.11 -0.84 -1.80
CA PHE A 37 -8.21 -0.15 -2.71
C PHE A 37 -7.20 0.71 -1.95
N ILE A 38 -5.93 0.61 -2.35
CA ILE A 38 -4.81 1.35 -1.75
C ILE A 38 -4.36 2.46 -2.69
N TYR A 39 -3.96 2.13 -3.91
CA TYR A 39 -3.52 3.07 -4.92
C TYR A 39 -3.40 2.41 -6.31
N ASN A 40 -3.30 3.24 -7.35
CA ASN A 40 -2.84 2.82 -8.67
C ASN A 40 -1.33 2.96 -8.73
N GLN A 41 -0.63 1.90 -9.09
CA GLN A 41 0.79 1.94 -9.43
C GLN A 41 0.89 2.12 -10.94
N GLU A 42 1.45 3.25 -11.36
CA GLU A 42 1.86 3.44 -12.75
C GLU A 42 3.04 2.51 -13.05
N LEU A 43 2.96 1.77 -14.15
CA LEU A 43 4.04 0.98 -14.71
C LEU A 43 4.51 1.66 -16.00
N ASP A 44 5.40 1.03 -16.75
CA ASP A 44 5.79 1.54 -18.07
C ASP A 44 4.52 1.74 -18.94
N GLU A 45 4.36 2.92 -19.51
CA GLU A 45 3.15 3.25 -20.28
C GLU A 45 2.89 2.22 -21.39
N PRO A 46 1.63 1.80 -21.62
CA PRO A 46 0.39 2.30 -21.01
C PRO A 46 -0.09 1.50 -19.78
N TYR A 47 0.79 0.72 -19.16
CA TYR A 47 0.40 -0.24 -18.13
C TYR A 47 0.29 0.40 -16.76
N SER A 48 -0.70 -0.03 -15.98
CA SER A 48 -0.81 0.30 -14.56
C SER A 48 -1.44 -0.86 -13.82
N THR A 49 -1.23 -0.92 -12.51
CA THR A 49 -1.80 -1.98 -11.67
C THR A 49 -2.45 -1.42 -10.41
N ARG A 50 -3.58 -2.00 -10.01
CA ARG A 50 -4.33 -1.59 -8.82
C ARG A 50 -3.95 -2.47 -7.64
N TRP A 51 -3.49 -1.84 -6.57
CA TRP A 51 -3.20 -2.54 -5.33
C TRP A 51 -4.36 -2.48 -4.35
N PHE A 52 -4.67 -3.62 -3.75
CA PHE A 52 -5.66 -3.78 -2.72
C PHE A 52 -5.03 -4.38 -1.47
N ALA A 53 -5.62 -4.10 -0.31
CA ALA A 53 -5.18 -4.69 0.93
C ALA A 53 -6.29 -4.89 1.95
N LYS A 54 -6.05 -5.80 2.89
CA LYS A 54 -6.85 -6.02 4.09
C LYS A 54 -5.92 -6.13 5.29
N LEU A 55 -6.24 -5.40 6.36
CA LEU A 55 -5.55 -5.60 7.62
C LEU A 55 -5.95 -6.96 8.21
N GLU A 56 -5.00 -7.89 8.29
CA GLU A 56 -5.24 -9.25 8.77
C GLU A 56 -5.07 -9.33 10.28
N LYS A 57 -4.04 -8.65 10.82
CA LYS A 57 -3.68 -8.76 12.24
C LYS A 57 -3.13 -7.46 12.82
N ARG A 58 -3.55 -7.14 14.04
CA ARG A 58 -2.94 -6.11 14.91
C ARG A 58 -2.37 -6.78 16.16
N GLN A 59 -1.08 -6.59 16.43
CA GLN A 59 -0.43 -7.05 17.66
C GLN A 59 0.45 -5.94 18.23
N GLY A 60 -0.05 -5.21 19.21
CA GLY A 60 0.59 -3.98 19.68
C GLY A 60 0.82 -3.01 18.51
N LYS A 61 2.09 -2.66 18.26
CA LYS A 61 2.52 -1.80 17.13
C LYS A 61 2.73 -2.56 15.82
N LYS A 62 2.76 -3.89 15.84
CA LYS A 62 2.91 -4.73 14.64
C LYS A 62 1.59 -4.82 13.87
N ARG A 63 1.68 -4.74 12.55
CA ARG A 63 0.58 -4.94 11.60
C ARG A 63 0.99 -6.04 10.63
N THR A 64 0.06 -6.96 10.37
CA THR A 64 0.15 -7.90 9.24
C THR A 64 -0.98 -7.58 8.30
N VAL A 65 -0.65 -7.29 7.06
CA VAL A 65 -1.58 -6.79 6.05
C VAL A 65 -1.53 -7.73 4.86
N TYR A 66 -2.68 -8.30 4.51
CA TYR A 66 -2.86 -9.01 3.26
C TYR A 66 -2.88 -8.03 2.09
N ILE A 67 -2.20 -8.36 1.00
CA ILE A 67 -2.12 -7.58 -0.23
C ILE A 67 -2.45 -8.42 -1.45
N GLU A 68 -3.05 -7.79 -2.45
CA GLU A 68 -3.26 -8.38 -3.77
C GLU A 68 -3.35 -7.31 -4.85
N THR A 69 -3.18 -7.75 -6.10
CA THR A 69 -3.54 -7.02 -7.32
C THR A 69 -4.28 -8.00 -8.24
N TRP A 70 -4.93 -7.50 -9.29
CA TRP A 70 -5.59 -8.34 -10.29
C TRP A 70 -4.62 -8.91 -11.33
N GLU A 71 -3.35 -8.50 -11.28
CA GLU A 71 -2.32 -9.04 -12.14
C GLU A 71 -2.00 -10.48 -11.74
N LYS A 72 -2.19 -11.41 -12.68
CA LYS A 72 -2.02 -12.86 -12.44
C LYS A 72 -0.62 -13.22 -11.96
N TYR A 73 0.37 -12.45 -12.38
CA TYR A 73 1.78 -12.74 -12.16
C TYR A 73 2.37 -11.98 -10.96
N VAL A 74 1.71 -10.93 -10.49
CA VAL A 74 2.21 -10.17 -9.35
C VAL A 74 1.93 -10.88 -8.03
N ASN A 75 2.93 -10.85 -7.16
CA ASN A 75 2.90 -11.51 -5.86
C ASN A 75 1.78 -10.95 -4.98
N LYS A 76 0.98 -11.87 -4.44
CA LYS A 76 -0.07 -11.66 -3.43
C LYS A 76 0.40 -12.29 -2.13
N GLY A 77 -0.04 -11.80 -0.98
CA GLY A 77 0.48 -12.33 0.28
C GLY A 77 0.35 -11.39 1.45
N PHE A 78 1.31 -11.43 2.36
CA PHE A 78 1.30 -10.62 3.56
C PHE A 78 2.54 -9.74 3.65
N ILE A 79 2.32 -8.47 3.98
CA ILE A 79 3.38 -7.56 4.41
C ILE A 79 3.18 -7.26 5.89
N THR A 80 4.21 -7.53 6.68
CA THR A 80 4.21 -7.37 8.13
C THR A 80 5.25 -6.33 8.54
N PHE A 81 4.82 -5.32 9.29
CA PHE A 81 5.65 -4.17 9.67
C PHE A 81 5.28 -3.59 11.04
N ASP A 82 6.19 -2.81 11.63
CA ASP A 82 5.98 -2.14 12.92
C ASP A 82 5.63 -0.66 12.74
N CYS A 83 4.50 -0.22 13.30
CA CYS A 83 4.04 1.17 13.23
C CYS A 83 4.78 2.16 14.13
N GLY A 84 5.40 1.71 15.22
CA GLY A 84 6.14 2.58 16.13
C GLY A 84 7.65 2.64 15.88
N ASN A 85 8.19 1.79 15.02
CA ASN A 85 9.57 1.88 14.57
C ASN A 85 9.65 1.81 13.03
N PRO A 86 9.83 2.94 12.33
CA PRO A 86 9.97 2.95 10.88
C PRO A 86 11.24 2.29 10.36
N LYS A 87 12.23 2.02 11.23
CA LYS A 87 13.47 1.29 10.91
C LYS A 87 13.39 -0.20 11.27
N ALA A 88 12.26 -0.69 11.77
CA ALA A 88 12.08 -2.12 11.98
C ALA A 88 12.12 -2.86 10.63
N SER A 89 12.55 -4.12 10.66
CA SER A 89 12.51 -4.96 9.45
C SER A 89 11.07 -5.23 9.02
N VAL A 90 10.87 -5.36 7.72
CA VAL A 90 9.60 -5.69 7.10
C VAL A 90 9.66 -7.15 6.66
N GLN A 91 8.65 -7.94 7.01
CA GLN A 91 8.54 -9.33 6.58
C GLN A 91 7.51 -9.40 5.45
N LEU A 92 7.87 -10.08 4.36
CA LEU A 92 7.01 -10.37 3.24
C LEU A 92 6.86 -11.89 3.12
N ASP A 93 5.62 -12.35 3.15
CA ASP A 93 5.24 -13.75 2.94
C ASP A 93 4.39 -13.78 1.66
N LEU A 94 5.01 -14.10 0.52
CA LEU A 94 4.45 -13.90 -0.81
C LEU A 94 4.15 -15.23 -1.51
N TYR A 95 3.04 -15.25 -2.23
CA TYR A 95 2.64 -16.32 -3.13
C TYR A 95 2.68 -15.74 -4.55
N GLY A 96 3.61 -16.23 -5.38
CA GLY A 96 3.74 -15.78 -6.76
C GLY A 96 2.66 -16.31 -7.67
N TRP A 97 3.04 -16.89 -8.81
CA TRP A 97 2.11 -17.26 -9.89
C TRP A 97 0.98 -18.23 -9.49
N GLY A 98 1.17 -19.09 -8.50
CA GLY A 98 0.13 -20.08 -8.18
C GLY A 98 -0.83 -19.66 -7.07
N LYS A 99 -1.38 -20.67 -6.38
CA LYS A 99 -2.57 -20.52 -5.54
C LYS A 99 -2.20 -19.85 -4.22
N PHE A 100 -2.94 -18.81 -3.86
CA PHE A 100 -2.81 -18.21 -2.54
C PHE A 100 -3.07 -19.27 -1.45
N GLY A 101 -2.18 -19.34 -0.46
CA GLY A 101 -2.24 -20.32 0.63
C GLY A 101 -1.66 -21.69 0.29
N ASP A 102 -1.03 -21.87 -0.87
CA ASP A 102 -0.20 -23.04 -1.15
C ASP A 102 1.20 -22.83 -0.57
N ASP A 103 1.49 -23.49 0.56
CA ASP A 103 2.77 -23.35 1.26
C ASP A 103 3.98 -23.76 0.42
N SER A 104 3.80 -24.60 -0.61
CA SER A 104 4.88 -24.98 -1.53
C SER A 104 5.36 -23.81 -2.41
N GLN A 105 4.57 -22.75 -2.50
CA GLN A 105 4.82 -21.55 -3.30
C GLN A 105 5.07 -20.31 -2.45
N LEU A 106 5.19 -20.49 -1.13
CA LEU A 106 5.40 -19.40 -0.21
C LEU A 106 6.86 -18.98 -0.18
N GLU A 107 7.11 -17.75 -0.62
CA GLU A 107 8.41 -17.09 -0.53
C GLU A 107 8.43 -16.14 0.66
N LYS A 108 9.46 -16.27 1.50
CA LYS A 108 9.62 -15.46 2.70
C LYS A 108 10.84 -14.58 2.60
N THR A 109 10.62 -13.27 2.60
CA THR A 109 11.68 -12.27 2.51
C THR A 109 11.62 -11.32 3.69
N THR A 110 12.76 -11.04 4.31
CA THR A 110 12.88 -9.98 5.31
C THR A 110 13.69 -8.83 4.74
N VAL A 111 13.10 -7.65 4.66
CA VAL A 111 13.79 -6.42 4.25
C VAL A 111 14.23 -5.67 5.50
N HIS A 112 15.53 -5.54 5.70
CA HIS A 112 16.06 -4.75 6.79
C HIS A 112 16.11 -3.27 6.40
N SER A 113 16.16 -2.36 7.38
CA SER A 113 16.14 -0.92 7.11
C SER A 113 17.28 -0.42 6.22
N LYS A 114 18.44 -1.10 6.28
CA LYS A 114 19.60 -0.80 5.42
C LYS A 114 19.30 -1.06 3.93
N ASP A 115 18.35 -1.96 3.64
CA ASP A 115 18.00 -2.41 2.29
C ASP A 115 16.80 -1.65 1.72
N PHE A 116 16.12 -0.79 2.51
CA PHE A 116 14.96 -0.02 2.04
C PHE A 116 15.29 0.88 0.85
N LYS A 117 16.52 1.42 0.78
CA LYS A 117 16.93 2.23 -0.36
C LYS A 117 17.06 1.38 -1.63
N ALA A 118 17.65 0.18 -1.53
CA ALA A 118 17.72 -0.75 -2.64
C ALA A 118 16.33 -1.20 -3.08
N TRP A 119 15.44 -1.53 -2.15
CA TRP A 119 14.05 -1.90 -2.46
C TRP A 119 13.29 -0.76 -3.13
N GLN A 120 13.48 0.48 -2.66
CA GLN A 120 12.89 1.66 -3.29
C GLN A 120 13.35 1.87 -4.74
N MET A 121 14.61 1.53 -5.05
CA MET A 121 15.19 1.68 -6.39
C MET A 121 14.90 0.48 -7.30
N GLY A 122 14.33 -0.61 -6.77
CA GLY A 122 14.16 -1.87 -7.52
C GLY A 122 15.41 -2.74 -7.55
N ASP A 123 16.48 -2.36 -6.84
CA ASP A 123 17.79 -3.02 -6.84
C ASP A 123 17.95 -4.07 -5.73
N PHE A 124 16.89 -4.35 -4.97
CA PHE A 124 16.93 -5.37 -3.92
C PHE A 124 16.59 -6.73 -4.52
N GLU A 125 17.62 -7.48 -4.91
CA GLU A 125 17.49 -8.77 -5.61
C GLU A 125 16.45 -9.75 -5.01
N PRO A 126 16.32 -9.91 -3.67
CA PRO A 126 15.31 -10.81 -3.11
C PRO A 126 13.85 -10.41 -3.38
N LEU A 127 13.61 -9.19 -3.87
CA LEU A 127 12.31 -8.70 -4.32
C LEU A 127 12.37 -8.19 -5.78
N ALA A 128 13.33 -8.65 -6.58
CA ALA A 128 13.35 -8.35 -8.00
C ALA A 128 12.13 -8.99 -8.71
N GLY A 129 11.72 -8.39 -9.83
CA GLY A 129 10.60 -8.90 -10.63
C GLY A 129 9.23 -8.47 -10.08
N GLU A 130 8.31 -9.42 -9.94
CA GLU A 130 6.87 -9.18 -9.73
C GLU A 130 6.49 -9.06 -8.24
N SER A 131 7.45 -8.67 -7.40
CA SER A 131 7.25 -8.42 -5.98
C SER A 131 6.63 -7.05 -5.72
N PRO A 132 5.97 -6.85 -4.57
CA PRO A 132 5.37 -5.57 -4.24
C PRO A 132 6.44 -4.46 -4.12
N PRO A 133 6.20 -3.26 -4.68
CA PRO A 133 7.16 -2.17 -4.61
C PRO A 133 7.21 -1.57 -3.20
N TYR A 134 8.32 -0.88 -2.89
CA TYR A 134 8.46 -0.14 -1.64
C TYR A 134 7.34 0.90 -1.43
N GLU A 135 6.83 1.51 -2.52
CA GLU A 135 5.73 2.46 -2.45
C GLU A 135 4.49 1.83 -1.80
N LEU A 136 4.12 0.59 -2.17
CA LEU A 136 2.99 -0.09 -1.56
C LEU A 136 3.16 -0.14 -0.03
N TYR A 137 4.33 -0.57 0.45
CA TYR A 137 4.63 -0.59 1.88
C TYR A 137 4.43 0.77 2.54
N GLN A 138 4.87 1.87 1.92
CA GLN A 138 4.67 3.22 2.46
C GLN A 138 3.18 3.60 2.53
N LYS A 139 2.38 3.26 1.50
CA LYS A 139 0.92 3.50 1.52
C LYS A 139 0.24 2.68 2.61
N LEU A 140 0.63 1.40 2.79
CA LEU A 140 0.09 0.53 3.83
C LEU A 140 0.41 1.07 5.22
N ARG A 141 1.65 1.52 5.48
CA ARG A 141 2.00 2.19 6.74
C ARG A 141 1.12 3.40 6.98
N THR A 142 1.01 4.27 5.98
CA THR A 142 0.21 5.51 6.07
C THR A 142 -1.25 5.20 6.40
N LYS A 143 -1.80 4.12 5.83
CA LYS A 143 -3.20 3.71 6.07
C LYS A 143 -3.40 3.04 7.42
N TYR A 144 -2.53 2.11 7.81
CA TYR A 144 -2.77 1.20 8.95
C TYR A 144 -2.02 1.56 10.25
N CYS A 145 -1.18 2.59 10.23
CA CYS A 145 -0.50 3.13 11.41
C CYS A 145 -1.10 4.43 11.95
N LYS A 146 -2.09 5.04 11.28
CA LYS A 146 -2.80 6.24 11.76
C LYS A 146 -3.83 5.96 12.87
N SER A 147 -3.58 4.95 13.71
CA SER A 147 -4.48 4.54 14.80
C SER A 147 -3.90 4.95 16.15
#